data_AF-A0A924RDJ7-F1
#
_entry.id   AF-A0A924RDJ7-F1
#
_cell.length_a   1.000
_cell.length_b   1.000
_cell.length_c   1.000
_cell.angle_alpha   90.00
_cell.angle_beta   90.00
_cell.angle_gamma   90.00
#
_symmetry.space_group_name_H-M   'P 1'
#
loop_
_entity.id
_entity.type
_entity.pdbx_description
1 polymer ?
#
loop_
_entity_poly.entity_id
_entity_poly.type
_entity_poly.pdbx_seq_one_letter_code
_entity_poly.pdbx_strand_id
1 'polypeptide(L)'
;PAPDSREVDNTLDKLRALQRQYQPPTRRPNPSAATAPTLGGSKDGDITASLNATQQGAIGDKVRECWTKDSGALDIEKMSAQLVVTFDENGTARISEIGPADQGRMSEPRFRAFAERAARAVLDPRCASLPIPRTELGKRGKLTFRFKP
;
A
#
# COMPACT_ATOMS: atom_id res chain seq x y z
N PRO A 1 -27.54 68.04 -17.34
CA PRO A 1 -26.72 66.88 -17.77
C PRO A 1 -26.99 65.72 -16.79
N ALA A 2 -27.79 64.73 -17.23
CA ALA A 2 -28.15 63.57 -16.41
C ALA A 2 -26.99 62.56 -16.40
N PRO A 3 -26.68 61.92 -15.26
CA PRO A 3 -25.61 60.94 -15.18
C PRO A 3 -25.94 59.70 -16.03
N ASP A 4 -24.96 59.25 -16.83
CA ASP A 4 -25.06 58.15 -17.79
C ASP A 4 -25.42 56.82 -17.12
N SER A 5 -26.59 56.25 -17.48
CA SER A 5 -27.14 55.00 -16.95
C SER A 5 -26.19 53.79 -17.02
N ARG A 6 -25.19 53.84 -17.90
CA ARG A 6 -24.24 52.74 -18.15
C ARG A 6 -23.25 52.52 -17.00
N GLU A 7 -22.95 53.55 -16.22
CA GLU A 7 -22.03 53.41 -15.07
C GLU A 7 -22.72 52.72 -13.88
N VAL A 8 -24.03 52.94 -13.75
CA VAL A 8 -24.87 52.33 -12.71
C VAL A 8 -25.08 50.85 -12.97
N ASP A 9 -25.30 50.45 -14.22
CA ASP A 9 -25.42 49.05 -14.64
C ASP A 9 -24.13 48.25 -14.35
N ASN A 10 -22.97 48.84 -14.65
CA ASN A 10 -21.67 48.19 -14.45
C ASN A 10 -21.33 48.00 -12.95
N THR A 11 -21.83 48.91 -12.10
CA THR A 11 -21.65 48.85 -10.65
C THR A 11 -22.56 47.80 -10.01
N LEU A 12 -23.80 47.65 -10.50
CA LEU A 12 -24.74 46.61 -10.05
C LEU A 12 -24.26 45.19 -10.41
N ASP A 13 -23.66 45.00 -11.58
CA ASP A 13 -23.14 43.70 -11.99
C ASP A 13 -21.94 43.27 -11.11
N LYS A 14 -21.02 44.20 -10.83
CA LYS A 14 -19.89 43.96 -9.90
C LYS A 14 -20.37 43.60 -8.49
N LEU A 15 -21.37 44.30 -7.94
CA LEU A 15 -21.91 43.98 -6.61
C LEU A 15 -22.55 42.58 -6.58
N ARG A 16 -23.25 42.18 -7.65
CA ARG A 16 -23.85 40.84 -7.77
C ARG A 16 -22.79 39.73 -7.91
N ALA A 17 -21.69 40.01 -8.60
CA ALA A 17 -20.55 39.09 -8.70
C ALA A 17 -19.84 38.87 -7.35
N LEU A 18 -19.67 39.93 -6.55
CA LEU A 18 -19.10 39.85 -5.20
C LEU A 18 -19.99 39.05 -4.24
N GLN A 19 -21.32 39.17 -4.36
CA GLN A 19 -22.24 38.46 -3.47
C GLN A 19 -22.23 36.93 -3.67
N ARG A 20 -21.94 36.45 -4.90
CA ARG A 20 -21.80 35.02 -5.20
C ARG A 20 -20.58 34.37 -4.56
N GLN A 21 -19.55 35.15 -4.23
CA GLN A 21 -18.34 34.64 -3.55
C GLN A 21 -18.54 34.46 -2.04
N TYR A 22 -19.58 35.07 -1.45
CA TYR A 22 -19.83 35.05 0.00
C TYR A 22 -20.76 33.95 0.48
N GLN A 23 -21.12 33.00 -0.39
CA GLN A 23 -21.93 31.85 -0.01
C GLN A 23 -21.01 30.68 0.34
N PRO A 24 -20.80 30.35 1.62
CA PRO A 24 -19.99 29.22 2.00
C PRO A 24 -20.63 27.94 1.44
N PRO A 25 -19.87 27.03 0.82
CA PRO A 25 -20.43 25.76 0.37
C PRO A 25 -20.92 25.01 1.61
N THR A 26 -22.23 24.85 1.75
CA THR A 26 -22.82 23.91 2.70
C THR A 26 -22.56 22.50 2.20
N ARG A 27 -21.30 22.06 2.37
CA ARG A 27 -20.87 20.69 2.15
C ARG A 27 -21.64 19.85 3.17
N ARG A 28 -22.66 19.14 2.69
CA ARG A 28 -23.30 18.04 3.42
C ARG A 28 -22.18 17.16 4.00
N PRO A 29 -22.23 16.75 5.27
CA PRO A 29 -21.27 15.79 5.80
C PRO A 29 -21.30 14.55 4.92
N ASN A 30 -20.20 14.27 4.23
CA ASN A 30 -19.98 12.99 3.56
C ASN A 30 -19.59 12.00 4.67
N PRO A 31 -20.39 10.97 5.01
CA PRO A 31 -19.99 9.96 5.99
C PRO A 31 -18.99 8.95 5.37
N SER A 32 -18.00 9.44 4.64
CA SER A 32 -16.90 8.65 4.07
C SER A 32 -15.56 9.25 4.49
N ALA A 33 -15.48 9.66 5.76
CA ALA A 33 -14.24 9.97 6.46
C ALA A 33 -14.15 9.14 7.77
N ALA A 34 -14.49 7.86 7.68
CA ALA A 34 -13.74 6.83 8.40
C ALA A 34 -12.76 6.31 7.34
N THR A 35 -11.47 6.59 7.36
CA THR A 35 -10.54 6.48 8.48
C THR A 35 -9.34 7.36 8.14
N ALA A 36 -9.03 8.37 8.96
CA ALA A 36 -7.63 8.72 9.11
C ALA A 36 -6.94 7.47 9.69
N PRO A 37 -5.86 6.93 9.10
CA PRO A 37 -5.12 5.88 9.78
C PRO A 37 -4.56 6.53 11.03
N THR A 38 -5.15 6.18 12.17
CA THR A 38 -4.53 6.36 13.47
C THR A 38 -3.14 5.75 13.35
N LEU A 39 -2.10 6.58 13.34
CA LEU A 39 -0.73 6.14 13.61
C LEU A 39 -0.72 5.62 15.04
N GLY A 40 -1.05 4.35 15.20
CA GLY A 40 -1.22 3.71 16.48
C GLY A 40 -1.60 2.27 16.23
N GLY A 41 -0.56 1.43 16.06
CA GLY A 41 -0.61 -0.03 16.06
C GLY A 41 -1.81 -0.63 15.34
N SER A 42 -1.62 -1.02 14.09
CA SER A 42 -2.49 -1.94 13.37
C SER A 42 -3.03 -3.01 14.33
N LYS A 43 -4.35 -3.02 14.53
CA LYS A 43 -5.03 -3.88 15.52
C LYS A 43 -4.76 -5.37 15.31
N ASP A 44 -4.30 -5.75 14.13
CA ASP A 44 -3.93 -7.12 13.74
C ASP A 44 -2.42 -7.38 13.71
N GLY A 45 -1.60 -6.44 14.18
CA GLY A 45 -0.14 -6.52 14.09
C GLY A 45 0.40 -6.37 12.66
N ASP A 46 -0.39 -5.84 11.72
CA ASP A 46 0.03 -5.60 10.34
C ASP A 46 0.93 -4.36 10.21
N ILE A 47 2.24 -4.56 10.13
CA ILE A 47 3.23 -3.47 10.10
C ILE A 47 3.45 -2.89 8.70
N THR A 48 2.71 -3.35 7.68
CA THR A 48 2.94 -2.95 6.28
C THR A 48 2.99 -1.43 6.09
N ALA A 49 2.10 -0.70 6.77
CA ALA A 49 2.00 0.75 6.65
C ALA A 49 3.10 1.51 7.42
N SER A 50 3.76 0.88 8.39
CA SER A 50 4.88 1.49 9.12
C SER A 50 6.24 1.25 8.45
N LEU A 51 6.30 0.33 7.48
CA LEU A 51 7.50 0.07 6.70
C LEU A 51 7.72 1.14 5.63
N ASN A 52 8.91 1.75 5.63
CA ASN A 52 9.32 2.63 4.53
C ASN A 52 9.84 1.81 3.32
N ALA A 53 10.03 2.49 2.18
CA ALA A 53 10.46 1.83 0.94
C ALA A 53 11.81 1.11 1.05
N THR A 54 12.73 1.61 1.87
CA THR A 54 14.04 0.97 2.09
C THR A 54 13.89 -0.34 2.85
N GLN A 55 13.04 -0.36 3.87
CA GLN A 55 12.76 -1.55 4.67
C GLN A 55 12.03 -2.62 3.85
N GLN A 56 11.04 -2.21 3.05
CA GLN A 56 10.37 -3.13 2.12
C GLN A 56 11.34 -3.71 1.08
N GLY A 57 12.27 -2.89 0.57
CA GLY A 57 13.34 -3.34 -0.32
C GLY A 57 14.23 -4.39 0.34
N ALA A 58 14.74 -4.11 1.55
CA ALA A 58 15.60 -5.04 2.27
C ALA A 58 14.92 -6.40 2.57
N ILE A 59 13.63 -6.40 2.87
CA ILE A 59 12.84 -7.63 3.03
C ILE A 59 12.79 -8.40 1.69
N GLY A 60 12.50 -7.70 0.59
CA GLY A 60 12.49 -8.30 -0.74
C GLY A 60 13.85 -8.87 -1.16
N ASP A 61 14.92 -8.15 -0.88
CA ASP A 61 16.30 -8.56 -1.15
C ASP A 61 16.66 -9.82 -0.38
N LYS A 62 16.31 -9.87 0.92
CA LYS A 62 16.54 -11.05 1.74
C LYS A 62 15.82 -12.28 1.21
N VAL A 63 14.58 -12.13 0.76
CA VAL A 63 13.81 -13.24 0.17
C VAL A 63 14.41 -13.68 -1.16
N ARG A 64 14.95 -12.74 -1.96
CA ARG A 64 15.60 -13.04 -3.24
C ARG A 64 16.82 -13.95 -3.09
N GLU A 65 17.57 -13.84 -2.00
CA GLU A 65 18.73 -14.72 -1.72
C GLU A 65 18.36 -16.21 -1.67
N CYS A 66 17.15 -16.53 -1.17
CA CYS A 66 16.66 -17.90 -1.07
C CYS A 66 15.74 -18.30 -2.22
N TRP A 67 15.24 -17.33 -2.98
CA TRP A 67 14.38 -17.62 -4.10
C TRP A 67 15.19 -18.19 -5.26
N THR A 68 14.92 -19.44 -5.61
CA THR A 68 15.61 -20.09 -6.72
C THR A 68 14.96 -19.69 -8.04
N LYS A 69 15.71 -18.99 -8.89
CA LYS A 69 15.27 -18.64 -10.25
C LYS A 69 15.10 -19.91 -11.08
N ASP A 70 13.91 -20.07 -11.64
CA ASP A 70 13.65 -21.09 -12.65
C ASP A 70 14.23 -20.60 -13.97
N SER A 71 15.43 -21.05 -14.31
CA SER A 71 16.16 -20.62 -15.50
C SER A 71 15.44 -20.96 -16.81
N GLY A 72 14.41 -21.82 -16.78
CA GLY A 72 13.58 -22.15 -17.94
C GLY A 72 12.26 -21.36 -18.05
N ALA A 73 11.91 -20.55 -17.06
CA ALA A 73 10.68 -19.77 -17.08
C ALA A 73 10.86 -18.47 -17.88
N LEU A 74 10.18 -18.40 -19.03
CA LEU A 74 10.11 -17.18 -19.85
C LEU A 74 9.69 -15.98 -18.96
N ASP A 75 10.19 -14.78 -19.23
CA ASP A 75 9.83 -13.50 -18.58
C ASP A 75 9.65 -13.50 -17.05
N ILE A 76 10.31 -14.41 -16.31
CA ILE A 76 10.11 -14.52 -14.86
C ILE A 76 10.50 -13.23 -14.11
N GLU A 77 11.41 -12.45 -14.69
CA GLU A 77 11.87 -11.14 -14.18
C GLU A 77 10.78 -10.06 -14.20
N LYS A 78 9.75 -10.23 -15.05
CA LYS A 78 8.59 -9.32 -15.10
C LYS A 78 7.48 -9.75 -14.13
N MET A 79 7.61 -10.93 -13.52
CA MET A 79 6.59 -11.45 -12.62
C MET A 79 6.68 -10.78 -11.25
N SER A 80 5.52 -10.56 -10.65
CA SER A 80 5.43 -10.06 -9.28
C SER A 80 4.24 -10.68 -8.58
N ALA A 81 4.39 -10.98 -7.30
CA ALA A 81 3.34 -11.54 -6.44
C ALA A 81 3.31 -10.78 -5.12
N GLN A 82 2.12 -10.46 -4.65
CA GLN A 82 1.88 -9.97 -3.31
C GLN A 82 1.95 -11.14 -2.35
N LEU A 83 2.78 -11.01 -1.31
CA LEU A 83 2.88 -11.98 -0.24
C LEU A 83 2.46 -11.32 1.06
N VAL A 84 1.67 -12.05 1.85
CA VAL A 84 1.34 -11.73 3.23
C VAL A 84 2.14 -12.69 4.10
N VAL A 85 2.99 -12.13 4.95
CA VAL A 85 3.91 -12.89 5.78
C VAL A 85 3.61 -12.61 7.24
N THR A 86 3.39 -13.68 8.00
CA THR A 86 3.31 -13.59 9.46
C THR A 86 4.67 -13.93 10.05
N PHE A 87 5.18 -13.05 10.89
CA PHE A 87 6.46 -13.20 11.57
C PHE A 87 6.26 -13.29 13.09
N ASP A 88 7.24 -13.87 13.77
CA ASP A 88 7.26 -13.97 15.23
C ASP A 88 7.97 -12.79 15.92
N GLU A 89 8.06 -12.83 17.24
CA GLU A 89 8.67 -11.77 18.05
C GLU A 89 10.13 -11.48 17.71
N ASN A 90 10.83 -12.46 17.10
CA ASN A 90 12.21 -12.34 16.65
C ASN A 90 12.33 -11.84 15.20
N GLY A 91 11.21 -11.56 14.51
CA GLY A 91 11.20 -11.19 13.10
C GLY A 91 11.38 -12.37 12.16
N THR A 92 11.22 -13.61 12.66
CA THR A 92 11.31 -14.81 11.82
C THR A 92 9.96 -15.09 11.18
N ALA A 93 9.92 -15.23 9.85
CA ALA A 93 8.75 -15.64 9.10
C ALA A 93 8.29 -17.04 9.53
N ARG A 94 7.00 -17.16 9.85
CA ARG A 94 6.35 -18.42 10.26
C ARG A 94 5.29 -18.87 9.27
N ILE A 95 4.63 -17.92 8.61
CA ILE A 95 3.57 -18.20 7.64
C ILE A 95 3.78 -17.28 6.45
N SER A 96 3.64 -17.80 5.23
CA SER A 96 3.64 -17.01 4.00
C SER A 96 2.46 -17.44 3.13
N GLU A 97 1.62 -16.45 2.78
CA GLU A 97 0.40 -16.63 2.01
C GLU A 97 0.41 -15.68 0.81
N ILE A 98 -0.31 -16.06 -0.25
CA ILE A 98 -0.48 -15.20 -1.42
C ILE A 98 -1.51 -14.12 -1.06
N GLY A 99 -1.14 -12.87 -1.28
CA GLY A 99 -1.97 -11.72 -0.94
C GLY A 99 -3.26 -11.65 -1.75
N PRO A 100 -4.28 -10.96 -1.23
CA PRO A 100 -5.61 -10.90 -1.84
C PRO A 100 -5.60 -10.29 -3.24
N ALA A 101 -4.64 -9.41 -3.58
CA ALA A 101 -4.54 -8.81 -4.90
C ALA A 101 -4.21 -9.83 -6.01
N ASP A 102 -3.62 -10.96 -5.65
CA ASP A 102 -3.13 -11.97 -6.60
C ASP A 102 -3.86 -13.31 -6.48
N GLN A 103 -4.82 -13.46 -5.56
CA GLN A 103 -5.61 -14.69 -5.38
C GLN A 103 -6.32 -15.13 -6.67
N GLY A 104 -6.88 -14.19 -7.45
CA GLY A 104 -7.53 -14.52 -8.72
C GLY A 104 -6.58 -15.09 -9.79
N ARG A 105 -5.29 -14.72 -9.72
CA ARG A 105 -4.24 -15.17 -10.66
C ARG A 105 -3.70 -16.55 -10.31
N MET A 106 -4.02 -17.10 -9.14
CA MET A 106 -3.63 -18.46 -8.73
C MET A 106 -4.24 -19.56 -9.61
N SER A 107 -5.24 -19.23 -10.43
CA SER A 107 -5.77 -20.11 -11.47
C SER A 107 -4.78 -20.31 -12.63
N GLU A 108 -3.87 -19.36 -12.87
CA GLU A 108 -2.86 -19.42 -13.93
C GLU A 108 -1.67 -20.30 -13.47
N PRO A 109 -1.37 -21.45 -14.12
CA PRO A 109 -0.36 -22.38 -13.63
C PRO A 109 1.05 -21.77 -13.48
N ARG A 110 1.42 -20.88 -14.41
CA ARG A 110 2.72 -20.18 -14.40
C ARG A 110 2.83 -19.20 -13.24
N PHE A 111 1.78 -18.41 -12.99
CA PHE A 111 1.74 -17.49 -11.86
C PHE A 111 1.74 -18.26 -10.53
N ARG A 112 0.91 -19.30 -10.43
CA ARG A 112 0.85 -20.17 -9.24
C ARG A 112 2.21 -20.75 -8.89
N ALA A 113 2.92 -21.33 -9.85
CA ALA A 113 4.25 -21.89 -9.61
C ALA A 113 5.26 -20.82 -9.13
N PHE A 114 5.21 -19.62 -9.73
CA PHE A 114 6.02 -18.49 -9.29
C PHE A 114 5.70 -18.05 -7.86
N ALA A 115 4.41 -17.83 -7.56
CA ALA A 115 3.95 -17.33 -6.26
C ALA A 115 4.21 -18.34 -5.13
N GLU A 116 3.95 -19.62 -5.36
CA GLU A 116 4.25 -20.68 -4.40
C GLU A 116 5.76 -20.79 -4.12
N ARG A 117 6.60 -20.65 -5.15
CA ARG A 117 8.06 -20.66 -4.97
C ARG A 117 8.52 -19.43 -4.18
N ALA A 118 7.94 -18.27 -4.43
CA ALA A 118 8.18 -17.07 -3.65
C ALA A 118 7.79 -17.26 -2.18
N ALA A 119 6.60 -17.81 -1.90
CA ALA A 119 6.17 -18.11 -0.54
C ALA A 119 7.10 -19.11 0.18
N ARG A 120 7.58 -20.15 -0.51
CA ARG A 120 8.59 -21.07 0.05
C ARG A 120 9.92 -20.38 0.37
N ALA A 121 10.37 -19.45 -0.47
CA ALA A 121 11.63 -18.73 -0.26
C ALA A 121 11.59 -17.86 1.01
N VAL A 122 10.43 -17.28 1.34
CA VAL A 122 10.23 -16.54 2.60
C VAL A 122 10.42 -17.43 3.81
N LEU A 123 10.03 -18.70 3.73
CA LEU A 123 10.08 -19.66 4.83
C LEU A 123 11.39 -20.48 4.87
N ASP A 124 12.31 -20.27 3.91
CA ASP A 124 13.62 -20.92 3.90
C ASP A 124 14.39 -20.51 5.16
N PRO A 125 14.90 -21.44 5.99
CA PRO A 125 15.61 -21.10 7.23
C PRO A 125 16.77 -20.10 7.08
N ARG A 126 17.38 -20.01 5.89
CA ARG A 126 18.47 -19.06 5.60
C ARG A 126 17.97 -17.62 5.40
N CYS A 127 16.69 -17.47 5.03
CA CYS A 127 16.06 -16.17 4.73
C CYS A 127 14.81 -15.86 5.55
N ALA A 128 14.35 -16.79 6.38
CA ALA A 128 13.17 -16.60 7.22
C ALA A 128 13.38 -15.51 8.28
N SER A 129 14.62 -15.22 8.67
CA SER A 129 14.93 -14.06 9.51
C SER A 129 14.85 -12.78 8.68
N LEU A 130 13.69 -12.14 8.66
CA LEU A 130 13.45 -10.93 7.89
C LEU A 130 14.03 -9.70 8.60
N PRO A 131 14.53 -8.69 7.87
CA PRO A 131 15.05 -7.45 8.45
C PRO A 131 13.89 -6.55 8.92
N ILE A 132 13.19 -6.97 9.96
CA ILE A 132 12.10 -6.22 10.59
C ILE A 132 12.69 -5.08 11.44
N PRO A 133 12.14 -3.86 11.35
CA PRO A 133 12.60 -2.75 12.18
C PRO A 133 12.43 -3.06 13.68
N ARG A 134 13.40 -2.64 14.50
CA ARG A 134 13.40 -2.91 15.94
C ARG A 134 12.16 -2.38 16.66
N THR A 135 11.55 -1.32 16.14
CA THR A 135 10.30 -0.75 16.66
C THR A 135 9.09 -1.66 16.50
N GLU A 136 9.15 -2.63 15.58
CA GLU A 136 8.07 -3.56 15.27
C GLU A 136 8.35 -5.00 15.76
N LEU A 137 9.54 -5.26 16.30
CA LEU A 137 9.92 -6.52 16.95
C LEU A 137 9.29 -6.65 18.34
N GLY A 138 9.35 -7.86 18.91
CA GLY A 138 8.84 -8.15 20.26
C GLY A 138 7.34 -8.49 20.32
N LYS A 139 6.69 -8.62 19.17
CA LYS A 139 5.31 -9.13 19.03
C LYS A 139 5.19 -9.93 17.74
N ARG A 140 4.22 -10.85 17.69
CA ARG A 140 3.83 -11.47 16.42
C ARG A 140 3.10 -10.44 15.56
N GLY A 141 3.40 -10.42 14.27
CA GLY A 141 2.83 -9.46 13.35
C GLY A 141 2.72 -9.99 11.93
N LYS A 142 2.12 -9.19 11.07
CA LYS A 142 1.96 -9.47 9.64
C LYS A 142 2.62 -8.35 8.85
N LEU A 143 3.12 -8.68 7.67
CA LEU A 143 3.59 -7.70 6.70
C LEU A 143 3.19 -8.17 5.30
N THR A 144 2.83 -7.21 4.46
CA THR A 144 2.42 -7.43 3.09
C THR A 144 3.39 -6.70 2.17
N PHE A 145 3.99 -7.41 1.23
CA PHE A 145 4.90 -6.80 0.26
C PHE A 145 4.75 -7.42 -1.12
N ARG A 146 5.21 -6.70 -2.15
CA ARG A 146 5.25 -7.19 -3.52
C ARG A 146 6.64 -7.76 -3.79
N PHE A 147 6.73 -9.09 -3.94
CA PHE A 147 7.97 -9.74 -4.33
C PHE A 147 8.21 -9.61 -5.84
N LYS A 148 9.46 -9.31 -6.20
CA LYS A 148 9.99 -9.32 -7.56
C LYS A 148 11.38 -9.98 -7.52
N PRO A 149 11.64 -10.98 -8.37
CA PRO A 149 12.92 -11.68 -8.40
C PRO A 149 14.07 -10.79 -8.87
#